data_AF-A0A7S0QIQ6-F1
#
_entry.id   AF-A0A7S0QIQ6-F1
#
_cell.length_a   1.000
_cell.length_b   1.000
_cell.length_c   1.000
_cell.angle_alpha   90.00
_cell.angle_beta   90.00
_cell.angle_gamma   90.00
#
_symmetry.space_group_name_H-M   'P 1'
#
loop_
_entity.id
_entity.type
_entity.pdbx_description
1 polymer ?
#
loop_
_entity_poly.entity_id
_entity_poly.type
_entity_poly.pdbx_seq_one_letter_code
_entity_poly.pdbx_strand_id
1 'polypeptide(L)'
;GRRPDEPARYVRFADVRDDREAVRRIRWAQIKSADRAIEKIVRSYEQDASRLVDVCRQSIVFEDPAGLAACLAAIAADRDVDVARVKNRLDPAHDAAQTAGFRSLALNLRVVTAGARRLGIEAHVAEVQLLLREFAELKSDMGHRRYVDFRNLRGE
;
A
#
# COMPACT_ATOMS: atom_id res chain seq x y z
N GLY A 1 4.60 17.80 -14.90
CA GLY A 1 5.51 17.38 -13.82
C GLY A 1 5.33 18.33 -12.66
N ARG A 2 5.05 17.82 -11.47
CA ARG A 2 4.86 18.64 -10.27
C ARG A 2 6.20 19.12 -9.73
N ARG A 3 6.26 20.33 -9.18
CA ARG A 3 7.39 20.77 -8.35
C ARG A 3 7.42 19.93 -7.04
N PRO A 4 8.60 19.58 -6.51
CA PRO A 4 8.73 18.73 -5.31
C PRO A 4 7.98 19.22 -4.07
N ASP A 5 7.66 20.51 -3.99
CA ASP A 5 7.31 21.19 -2.73
C ASP A 5 5.81 21.49 -2.53
N GLU A 6 4.94 21.10 -3.46
CA GLU A 6 3.49 21.33 -3.29
C GLU A 6 2.86 20.16 -2.49
N PRO A 7 1.90 20.37 -1.57
CA PRO A 7 1.31 19.31 -0.74
C PRO A 7 0.33 18.45 -1.55
N ALA A 8 0.46 17.12 -1.51
CA ALA A 8 -0.39 16.22 -2.31
C ALA A 8 -1.88 16.49 -2.07
N ARG A 9 -2.63 16.77 -3.13
CA ARG A 9 -4.08 16.96 -3.06
C ARG A 9 -4.76 15.61 -3.23
N TYR A 10 -5.44 15.15 -2.18
CA TYR A 10 -6.30 13.98 -2.25
C TYR A 10 -7.65 14.33 -2.87
N VAL A 11 -8.19 13.40 -3.65
CA VAL A 11 -9.52 13.49 -4.25
C VAL A 11 -10.25 12.19 -3.97
N ARG A 12 -11.56 12.26 -3.72
CA ARG A 12 -12.38 11.05 -3.66
C ARG A 12 -12.56 10.54 -5.08
N PHE A 13 -12.22 9.27 -5.31
CA PHE A 13 -12.29 8.70 -6.65
C PHE A 13 -13.71 8.74 -7.23
N ALA A 14 -14.74 8.55 -6.39
CA ALA A 14 -16.13 8.63 -6.81
C ALA A 14 -16.51 9.97 -7.46
N ASP A 15 -15.91 11.08 -7.02
CA ASP A 15 -16.23 12.43 -7.51
C ASP A 15 -15.58 12.72 -8.87
N VAL A 16 -14.54 11.96 -9.23
CA VAL A 16 -13.72 12.22 -10.43
C VAL A 16 -13.76 11.08 -11.46
N ARG A 17 -14.35 9.91 -11.13
CA ARG A 17 -14.29 8.71 -11.97
C ARG A 17 -14.84 8.90 -13.38
N ASP A 18 -15.80 9.81 -13.54
CA ASP A 18 -16.48 10.08 -14.82
C ASP A 18 -15.79 11.20 -15.63
N ASP A 19 -14.88 11.97 -15.00
CA ASP A 19 -14.03 12.97 -15.66
C ASP A 19 -12.68 12.35 -16.05
N ARG A 20 -12.55 12.01 -17.35
CA ARG A 20 -11.33 11.40 -17.90
C ARG A 20 -10.08 12.24 -17.69
N GLU A 21 -10.19 13.57 -17.74
CA GLU A 21 -9.05 14.47 -17.55
C GLU A 21 -8.66 14.55 -16.08
N ALA A 22 -9.63 14.52 -15.15
CA ALA A 22 -9.35 14.37 -13.73
C ALA A 22 -8.68 13.03 -13.41
N VAL A 23 -9.19 11.91 -13.94
CA VAL A 23 -8.62 10.57 -13.73
C VAL A 23 -7.17 10.49 -14.21
N ARG A 24 -6.84 11.08 -15.36
CA ARG A 24 -5.46 11.14 -15.90
C ARG A 24 -4.48 11.87 -14.99
N ARG A 25 -4.96 12.77 -14.14
CA ARG A 25 -4.14 13.52 -13.17
C ARG A 25 -3.95 12.77 -11.85
N ILE A 26 -4.65 11.66 -11.63
CA ILE A 26 -4.47 10.83 -10.43
C ILE A 26 -3.11 10.15 -10.48
N ARG A 27 -2.31 10.33 -9.43
CA ARG A 27 -1.05 9.64 -9.25
C ARG A 27 -1.29 8.25 -8.66
N TRP A 28 -1.24 7.23 -9.51
CA TRP A 28 -1.31 5.84 -9.09
C TRP A 28 0.03 5.35 -8.54
N ALA A 29 -0.01 4.41 -7.59
CA ALA A 29 1.19 3.72 -7.15
C ALA A 29 1.84 3.01 -8.34
N GLN A 30 3.15 3.20 -8.47
CA GLN A 30 3.93 2.54 -9.50
C GLN A 30 4.28 1.12 -9.05
N ILE A 31 4.38 0.21 -10.02
CA ILE A 31 4.94 -1.13 -9.81
C ILE A 31 6.34 -0.97 -9.20
N LYS A 32 6.68 -1.84 -8.24
CA LYS A 32 8.01 -1.82 -7.63
C LYS A 32 9.08 -2.02 -8.71
N SER A 33 10.12 -1.19 -8.71
CA SER A 33 11.24 -1.35 -9.62
C SER A 33 12.03 -2.63 -9.31
N ALA A 34 12.70 -3.18 -10.33
CA ALA A 34 13.52 -4.38 -10.20
C ALA A 34 14.60 -4.22 -9.11
N ASP A 35 15.32 -3.11 -9.10
CA ASP A 35 16.38 -2.86 -8.11
C ASP A 35 15.85 -2.90 -6.67
N ARG A 36 14.68 -2.27 -6.43
CA ARG A 36 14.05 -2.27 -5.10
C ARG A 36 13.44 -3.61 -4.75
N ALA A 37 13.04 -4.41 -5.73
CA ALA A 37 12.60 -5.79 -5.53
C ALA A 37 13.77 -6.67 -5.09
N ILE A 38 14.88 -6.62 -5.83
CA ILE A 38 16.10 -7.37 -5.53
C ILE A 38 16.63 -7.00 -4.15
N GLU A 39 16.78 -5.71 -3.86
CA GLU A 39 17.25 -5.24 -2.54
C GLU A 39 16.39 -5.80 -1.40
N LYS A 40 15.06 -5.80 -1.56
CA LYS A 40 14.14 -6.30 -0.55
C LYS A 40 14.20 -7.82 -0.40
N ILE A 41 14.33 -8.56 -1.51
CA ILE A 41 14.45 -10.02 -1.50
C ILE A 41 15.73 -10.45 -0.76
N VAL A 42 16.86 -9.82 -1.08
CA VAL A 42 18.16 -10.13 -0.48
C VAL A 42 18.18 -9.79 1.02
N ARG A 43 17.64 -8.63 1.42
CA ARG A 43 17.72 -8.16 2.82
C ARG A 43 16.69 -8.80 3.74
N SER A 44 15.44 -8.94 3.28
CA SER A 44 14.32 -9.24 4.17
C SER A 44 13.70 -10.63 3.96
N TYR A 45 14.06 -11.32 2.88
CA TYR A 45 13.42 -12.57 2.49
C TYR A 45 14.38 -13.72 2.20
N GLU A 46 15.63 -13.65 2.68
CA GLU A 46 16.61 -14.75 2.58
C GLU A 46 16.79 -15.22 1.11
N GLN A 47 16.76 -14.27 0.17
CA GLN A 47 16.85 -14.52 -1.28
C GLN A 47 15.65 -15.28 -1.91
N ASP A 48 14.58 -15.54 -1.15
CA ASP A 48 13.37 -16.15 -1.66
C ASP A 48 12.43 -15.11 -2.29
N ALA A 49 12.44 -15.06 -3.63
CA ALA A 49 11.60 -14.15 -4.41
C ALA A 49 10.10 -14.41 -4.25
N SER A 50 9.68 -15.63 -3.86
CA SER A 50 8.26 -15.97 -3.69
C SER A 50 7.62 -15.22 -2.50
N ARG A 51 8.44 -14.71 -1.58
CA ARG A 51 8.00 -13.91 -0.42
C ARG A 51 7.79 -12.43 -0.75
N LEU A 52 8.12 -11.98 -1.97
CA LEU A 52 7.92 -10.60 -2.41
C LEU A 52 6.47 -10.35 -2.85
N VAL A 53 5.66 -9.89 -1.89
CA VAL A 53 4.20 -9.74 -2.02
C VAL A 53 3.72 -8.30 -2.30
N ASP A 54 4.62 -7.39 -2.63
CA ASP A 54 4.33 -5.97 -2.86
C ASP A 54 4.93 -5.42 -4.16
N VAL A 55 5.01 -6.27 -5.19
CA VAL A 55 5.37 -5.85 -6.56
C VAL A 55 4.28 -4.94 -7.11
N CYS A 56 3.04 -5.44 -7.15
CA CYS A 56 1.83 -4.65 -7.34
C CYS A 56 1.34 -4.17 -5.96
N ARG A 57 1.06 -2.87 -5.85
CA ARG A 57 0.63 -2.28 -4.58
C ARG A 57 -0.15 -1.00 -4.77
N GLN A 58 -1.02 -0.67 -3.84
CA GLN A 58 -1.75 0.60 -3.80
C GLN A 58 -2.04 1.06 -2.38
N SER A 59 -2.32 2.35 -2.20
CA SER A 59 -2.85 2.89 -0.94
C SER A 59 -4.23 3.51 -1.15
N ILE A 60 -5.13 3.28 -0.19
CA ILE A 60 -6.43 3.96 -0.08
C ILE A 60 -6.36 4.82 1.19
N VAL A 61 -6.70 6.10 1.04
CA VAL A 61 -6.59 7.09 2.11
C VAL A 61 -7.98 7.44 2.62
N PHE A 62 -8.13 7.48 3.94
CA PHE A 62 -9.38 7.75 4.64
C PHE A 62 -9.21 8.95 5.56
N GLU A 63 -10.26 9.77 5.67
CA GLU A 63 -10.28 10.90 6.60
C GLU A 63 -10.55 10.44 8.04
N ASP A 64 -11.16 9.25 8.22
CA ASP A 64 -11.52 8.74 9.54
C ASP A 64 -11.42 7.20 9.65
N PRO A 65 -11.30 6.65 10.88
CA PRO A 65 -11.23 5.21 11.11
C PRO A 65 -12.48 4.44 10.70
N ALA A 66 -13.67 5.05 10.73
CA ALA A 66 -14.92 4.38 10.39
C ALA A 66 -14.97 4.05 8.90
N GLY A 67 -14.56 4.97 8.03
CA GLY A 67 -14.41 4.74 6.60
C GLY A 67 -13.39 3.66 6.28
N LEU A 68 -12.26 3.63 6.99
CA LEU A 68 -11.25 2.59 6.87
C LEU A 68 -11.82 1.21 7.23
N ALA A 69 -12.53 1.11 8.37
CA ALA A 69 -13.15 -0.13 8.82
C ALA A 69 -14.23 -0.62 7.85
N ALA A 70 -15.06 0.29 7.33
CA ALA A 70 -16.07 -0.03 6.32
C ALA A 70 -15.43 -0.57 5.02
N CYS A 71 -14.32 0.03 4.57
CA CYS A 71 -13.60 -0.47 3.40
C CYS A 71 -12.99 -1.85 3.65
N LEU A 72 -12.40 -2.09 4.83
CA LEU A 72 -11.89 -3.41 5.20
C LEU A 72 -13.00 -4.47 5.17
N ALA A 73 -14.17 -4.17 5.74
CA ALA A 73 -15.33 -5.06 5.72
C ALA A 73 -15.82 -5.35 4.30
N ALA A 74 -15.85 -4.32 3.44
CA ALA A 74 -16.21 -4.48 2.03
C ALA A 74 -15.22 -5.38 1.27
N ILE A 75 -13.91 -5.19 1.46
CA ILE A 75 -12.88 -6.06 0.87
C ILE A 75 -13.02 -7.50 1.37
N ALA A 76 -13.26 -7.70 2.66
CA ALA A 76 -13.40 -9.03 3.24
C ALA A 76 -14.66 -9.77 2.77
N ALA A 77 -15.71 -9.03 2.40
CA ALA A 77 -16.96 -9.58 1.86
C ALA A 77 -16.94 -9.78 0.33
N ASP A 78 -15.92 -9.26 -0.37
CA ASP A 78 -15.82 -9.35 -1.82
C ASP A 78 -15.38 -10.76 -2.25
N ARG A 79 -16.24 -11.45 -3.00
CA ARG A 79 -16.01 -12.81 -3.48
C ARG A 79 -14.93 -12.91 -4.56
N ASP A 80 -14.61 -11.80 -5.20
CA ASP A 80 -13.58 -11.74 -6.24
C ASP A 80 -12.19 -11.45 -5.66
N VAL A 81 -12.10 -11.29 -4.34
CA VAL A 81 -10.87 -11.05 -3.59
C VAL A 81 -10.64 -12.15 -2.58
N ASP A 82 -9.41 -12.62 -2.50
CA ASP A 82 -8.95 -13.52 -1.44
C ASP A 82 -7.87 -12.84 -0.59
N VAL A 83 -8.13 -12.66 0.70
CA VAL A 83 -7.23 -11.96 1.62
C VAL A 83 -6.25 -12.96 2.25
N ALA A 84 -5.03 -12.99 1.72
CA ALA A 84 -3.99 -13.92 2.16
C ALA A 84 -3.37 -13.51 3.51
N ARG A 85 -3.28 -12.21 3.81
CA ARG A 85 -2.69 -11.73 5.08
C ARG A 85 -3.17 -10.33 5.44
N VAL A 86 -3.44 -10.12 6.74
CA VAL A 86 -3.66 -8.80 7.32
C VAL A 86 -2.47 -8.41 8.19
N LYS A 87 -1.94 -7.20 8.01
CA LYS A 87 -0.86 -6.59 8.81
C LYS A 87 -1.45 -5.35 9.50
N ASN A 88 -1.93 -5.52 10.74
CA ASN A 88 -2.51 -4.43 11.51
C ASN A 88 -1.44 -3.72 12.36
N ARG A 89 -0.97 -2.55 11.91
CA ARG A 89 -0.06 -1.68 12.69
C ARG A 89 -0.80 -0.55 13.42
N LEU A 90 -2.13 -0.49 13.28
CA LEU A 90 -2.99 0.41 14.06
C LEU A 90 -3.27 -0.15 15.46
N ASP A 91 -3.04 -1.44 15.68
CA ASP A 91 -3.17 -2.08 16.99
C ASP A 91 -2.30 -1.33 18.02
N PRO A 92 -2.86 -0.87 19.16
CA PRO A 92 -2.10 -0.22 20.22
C PRO A 92 -0.96 -1.10 20.76
N ALA A 93 -1.10 -2.42 20.72
CA ALA A 93 -0.05 -3.36 21.12
C ALA A 93 1.09 -3.46 20.09
N HIS A 94 0.93 -2.89 18.89
CA HIS A 94 2.01 -2.80 17.91
C HIS A 94 3.01 -1.72 18.31
N ASP A 95 4.27 -2.14 18.48
CA ASP A 95 5.39 -1.26 18.79
C ASP A 95 5.69 -0.29 17.63
N ALA A 96 5.21 0.95 17.79
CA ALA A 96 5.40 2.01 16.81
C ALA A 96 6.86 2.50 16.70
N ALA A 97 7.74 2.15 17.64
CA ALA A 97 9.15 2.50 17.55
C ALA A 97 9.83 1.82 16.34
N GLN A 98 9.29 0.70 15.86
CA GLN A 98 9.78 -0.02 14.68
C GLN A 98 9.46 0.70 13.35
N THR A 99 8.49 1.62 13.37
CA THR A 99 8.02 2.33 12.18
C THR A 99 8.17 3.85 12.29
N ALA A 100 8.95 4.32 13.26
CA ALA A 100 9.10 5.76 13.56
C ALA A 100 7.73 6.47 13.74
N GLY A 101 6.77 5.80 14.38
CA GLY A 101 5.43 6.33 14.62
C GLY A 101 4.42 6.10 13.48
N PHE A 102 4.85 5.56 12.33
CA PHE A 102 3.95 5.30 11.20
C PHE A 102 3.04 4.11 11.47
N ARG A 103 1.72 4.33 11.45
CA ARG A 103 0.72 3.27 11.58
C ARG A 103 -0.09 3.11 10.31
N SER A 104 -0.40 1.85 9.97
CA SER A 104 -1.12 1.48 8.75
C SER A 104 -1.79 0.13 8.92
N LEU A 105 -2.89 -0.09 8.21
CA LEU A 105 -3.41 -1.43 7.98
C LEU A 105 -3.02 -1.86 6.56
N ALA A 106 -2.30 -2.98 6.40
CA ALA A 106 -1.95 -3.48 5.07
C ALA A 106 -2.51 -4.88 4.84
N LEU A 107 -3.04 -5.10 3.64
CA LEU A 107 -3.63 -6.35 3.20
C LEU A 107 -2.78 -6.90 2.06
N ASN A 108 -2.39 -8.17 2.17
CA ASN A 108 -1.95 -8.93 1.01
C ASN A 108 -3.19 -9.65 0.46
N LEU A 109 -3.53 -9.39 -0.79
CA LEU A 109 -4.72 -9.96 -1.42
C LEU A 109 -4.42 -10.52 -2.81
N ARG A 110 -5.28 -11.44 -3.25
CA ARG A 110 -5.30 -12.02 -4.59
C ARG A 110 -6.62 -11.67 -5.26
N VAL A 111 -6.59 -11.37 -6.56
CA VAL A 111 -7.80 -11.19 -7.36
C VAL A 111 -8.13 -12.54 -8.00
N VAL A 112 -9.27 -13.13 -7.63
CA VAL A 112 -9.63 -14.53 -7.97
C VAL A 112 -10.77 -14.64 -8.98
N THR A 113 -10.96 -13.60 -9.80
CA THR A 113 -11.97 -13.56 -10.87
C THR A 113 -11.69 -14.60 -11.96
N ALA A 114 -12.72 -14.92 -12.76
CA ALA A 114 -12.55 -15.72 -13.98
C ALA A 114 -11.55 -15.08 -14.97
N GLY A 115 -11.47 -13.74 -15.00
CA GLY A 115 -10.48 -13.02 -15.81
C GLY A 115 -9.05 -13.26 -15.35
N ALA A 116 -8.80 -13.18 -14.04
CA ALA A 116 -7.49 -13.46 -13.45
C ALA A 116 -7.03 -14.89 -13.75
N ARG A 117 -7.92 -15.88 -13.64
CA ARG A 117 -7.64 -17.28 -13.99
C ARG A 117 -7.29 -17.48 -15.45
N ARG A 118 -8.04 -16.85 -16.37
CA ARG A 118 -7.73 -16.91 -17.82
C ARG A 118 -6.35 -16.33 -18.15
N LEU A 119 -5.90 -15.34 -17.38
CA LEU A 119 -4.59 -14.72 -17.53
C LEU A 119 -3.47 -15.45 -16.75
N GLY A 120 -3.81 -16.46 -15.94
CA GLY A 120 -2.85 -17.19 -15.09
C GLY A 120 -2.25 -16.35 -13.96
N ILE A 121 -2.95 -15.32 -13.49
CA ILE A 121 -2.47 -14.36 -12.48
C ILE A 121 -3.26 -14.40 -11.18
N GLU A 122 -4.18 -15.35 -11.01
CA GLU A 122 -5.03 -15.50 -9.81
C GLU A 122 -4.23 -15.79 -8.54
N ALA A 123 -3.00 -16.29 -8.67
CA ALA A 123 -2.07 -16.50 -7.56
C ALA A 123 -1.24 -15.25 -7.22
N HIS A 124 -1.26 -14.22 -8.07
CA HIS A 124 -0.46 -13.01 -7.85
C HIS A 124 -0.98 -12.23 -6.63
N VAL A 125 -0.07 -11.90 -5.72
CA VAL A 125 -0.39 -11.13 -4.51
C VAL A 125 -0.12 -9.65 -4.74
N ALA A 126 -1.12 -8.82 -4.48
CA ALA A 126 -1.00 -7.38 -4.41
C ALA A 126 -1.08 -6.91 -2.95
N GLU A 127 -0.34 -5.85 -2.61
CA GLU A 127 -0.45 -5.20 -1.30
C GLU A 127 -1.35 -3.96 -1.37
N VAL A 128 -2.42 -3.93 -0.60
CA VAL A 128 -3.27 -2.74 -0.42
C VAL A 128 -3.07 -2.18 0.99
N GLN A 129 -2.67 -0.92 1.08
CA GLN A 129 -2.51 -0.21 2.35
C GLN A 129 -3.71 0.70 2.58
N LEU A 130 -4.39 0.52 3.70
CA LEU A 130 -5.44 1.41 4.18
C LEU A 130 -4.80 2.37 5.20
N LEU A 131 -4.84 3.67 4.89
CA LEU A 131 -4.15 4.72 5.63
C LEU A 131 -5.15 5.77 6.08
N LEU A 132 -5.04 6.22 7.33
CA LEU A 132 -5.63 7.51 7.71
C LEU A 132 -4.81 8.63 7.09
N ARG A 133 -5.46 9.72 6.73
CA ARG A 133 -4.86 10.86 6.03
C ARG A 133 -3.65 11.41 6.77
N GLU A 134 -3.74 11.56 8.08
CA GLU A 134 -2.65 12.07 8.92
C GLU A 134 -1.40 11.19 8.80
N PHE A 135 -1.57 9.86 8.75
CA PHE A 135 -0.46 8.94 8.53
C PHE A 135 0.02 8.94 7.07
N ALA A 136 -0.88 9.11 6.11
CA ALA A 136 -0.52 9.20 4.69
C ALA A 136 0.31 10.46 4.39
N GLU A 137 0.03 11.57 5.06
CA GLU A 137 0.78 12.83 4.93
C GLU A 137 2.20 12.71 5.55
N LEU A 138 2.34 11.95 6.65
CA LEU A 138 3.65 11.58 7.20
C LEU A 138 4.48 10.72 6.26
N LYS A 139 3.86 10.02 5.30
CA LYS A 139 4.53 9.22 4.26
C LYS A 139 5.11 10.08 3.12
N SER A 140 5.19 11.40 3.28
CA SER A 140 5.91 12.30 2.36
C SER A 140 7.31 11.79 2.02
N ASP A 141 7.90 12.23 0.90
CA ASP A 141 9.23 11.78 0.47
C ASP A 141 10.29 11.99 1.57
N MET A 142 10.15 13.05 2.38
CA MET A 142 10.99 13.31 3.56
C MET A 142 10.75 12.34 4.72
N GLY A 143 9.48 12.01 5.02
CA GLY A 143 9.14 11.03 6.05
C GLY A 143 9.51 9.60 5.66
N HIS A 144 9.31 9.24 4.39
CA HIS A 144 9.74 7.96 3.84
C HIS A 144 11.26 7.82 3.86
N ARG A 145 12.00 8.87 3.49
CA ARG A 145 13.46 8.88 3.56
C ARG A 145 13.95 8.72 5.00
N ARG A 146 13.41 9.47 5.96
CA ARG A 146 13.73 9.31 7.39
C ARG A 146 13.45 7.91 7.92
N TYR A 147 12.34 7.29 7.51
CA TYR A 147 12.05 5.90 7.85
C TYR A 147 13.08 4.93 7.25
N VAL A 148 13.43 5.11 5.98
CA VAL A 148 14.45 4.28 5.31
C VAL A 148 15.80 4.44 6.01
N ASP A 149 16.20 5.66 6.35
CA ASP A 149 17.44 5.94 7.06
C ASP A 149 17.44 5.31 8.45
N PHE A 150 16.36 5.48 9.24
CA PHE A 150 16.20 4.86 10.55
C PHE A 150 16.23 3.32 10.49
N ARG A 151 15.57 2.72 9.50
CA ARG A 151 15.58 1.26 9.30
C ARG A 151 16.96 0.76 8.89
N ASN A 152 17.62 1.42 7.94
CA ASN A 152 18.96 1.04 7.48
C ASN A 152 19.99 1.11 8.64
N LEU A 153 19.84 2.06 9.57
CA LEU A 153 20.65 2.14 10.79
C LEU A 153 20.47 0.93 11.72
N ARG A 154 19.32 0.25 11.68
CA ARG A 154 19.04 -0.97 12.47
C ARG A 154 19.57 -2.25 11.82
N GLY A 155 20.14 -2.19 10.61
CA GLY A 155 20.68 -3.35 9.90
C GLY A 155 19.63 -4.29 9.31
N GLU A 156 18.39 -3.82 9.11
CA GLU A 156 17.27 -4.55 8.47
C GLU A 156 17.04 -4.16 6.99
#